data_AF-A0AA96UPL8-F1
#
_entry.id   AF-A0AA96UPL8-F1
#
_cell.length_a   1.000
_cell.length_b   1.000
_cell.length_c   1.000
_cell.angle_alpha   90.00
_cell.angle_beta   90.00
_cell.angle_gamma   90.00
#
_symmetry.space_group_name_H-M   'P 1'
#
loop_
_entity.id
_entity.type
_entity.pdbx_description
1 polymer ?
#
loop_
_entity_poly.entity_id
_entity_poly.type
_entity_poly.pdbx_seq_one_letter_code
_entity_poly.pdbx_strand_id
1 'polypeptide(L)'
;MSTDAGTRFGRAEALAMLARYGDRAPEQVDEHLGSLELTWLIAEAEQTYGVQVDLDDEHLDAIRTVDDAVAALGAQLAAALNAEVLNAEAQDGAGVAAP
;
A
#
# COMPACT_ATOMS: atom_id res chain seq x y z
N MET A 1 -18.52 -10.86 13.66
CA MET A 1 -17.07 -10.94 13.45
C MET A 1 -16.72 -9.68 12.66
N SER A 2 -16.60 -8.56 13.37
CA SER A 2 -16.35 -7.25 12.78
C SER A 2 -14.84 -7.15 12.55
N THR A 3 -14.41 -7.33 11.31
CA THR A 3 -13.07 -6.89 10.92
C THR A 3 -13.24 -5.56 10.23
N ASP A 4 -12.64 -4.54 10.81
CA ASP A 4 -12.32 -3.24 10.18
C ASP A 4 -11.29 -3.44 9.05
N ALA A 5 -11.54 -4.44 8.18
CA ALA A 5 -10.62 -4.94 7.17
C ALA A 5 -10.65 -4.11 5.87
N GLY A 6 -11.46 -3.05 5.81
CA GLY A 6 -11.77 -2.35 4.57
C GLY A 6 -10.63 -1.48 4.02
N THR A 7 -9.66 -1.06 4.85
CA THR A 7 -8.76 0.06 4.45
C THR A 7 -7.30 -0.11 4.89
N ARG A 8 -6.94 -1.16 5.63
CA ARG A 8 -5.58 -1.30 6.18
C ARG A 8 -4.77 -2.36 5.45
N PHE A 9 -3.68 -1.94 4.80
CA PHE A 9 -2.65 -2.83 4.29
C PHE A 9 -2.02 -3.63 5.44
N GLY A 10 -2.03 -4.96 5.33
CA GLY A 10 -1.58 -5.88 6.38
C GLY A 10 -0.92 -7.13 5.79
N ARG A 11 -0.30 -7.96 6.65
CA ARG A 11 0.49 -9.13 6.22
C ARG A 11 -0.28 -10.09 5.30
N ALA A 12 -1.54 -10.39 5.62
CA ALA A 12 -2.36 -11.26 4.79
C ALA A 12 -2.57 -10.69 3.38
N GLU A 13 -2.75 -9.37 3.27
CA GLU A 13 -2.91 -8.67 1.99
C GLU A 13 -1.60 -8.68 1.20
N ALA A 14 -0.48 -8.35 1.86
CA ALA A 14 0.84 -8.39 1.25
C ALA A 14 1.17 -9.79 0.70
N LEU A 15 0.90 -10.85 1.47
CA LEU A 15 1.09 -12.23 1.01
C LEU A 15 0.16 -12.60 -0.14
N ALA A 16 -1.11 -12.17 -0.10
CA ALA A 16 -2.06 -12.42 -1.18
C ALA A 16 -1.64 -11.72 -2.49
N MET A 17 -1.09 -10.51 -2.40
CA MET A 17 -0.51 -9.81 -3.55
C MET A 17 0.73 -10.56 -4.05
N LEU A 18 1.73 -10.81 -3.20
CA LEU A 18 2.97 -11.50 -3.57
C LEU A 18 2.74 -12.92 -4.14
N ALA A 19 1.70 -13.61 -3.70
CA ALA A 19 1.24 -14.87 -4.26
C ALA A 19 0.87 -14.76 -5.75
N ARG A 20 0.22 -13.66 -6.16
CA ARG A 20 -0.14 -13.40 -7.56
C ARG A 20 1.09 -13.18 -8.43
N TYR A 21 2.09 -12.48 -7.92
CA TYR A 21 3.36 -12.28 -8.63
C TYR A 21 4.03 -13.62 -8.99
N GLY A 22 4.07 -14.54 -8.04
CA GLY A 22 4.72 -15.84 -8.20
C GLY A 22 3.83 -16.96 -8.75
N ASP A 23 2.56 -16.67 -9.10
CA ASP A 23 1.53 -17.68 -9.42
C ASP A 23 1.54 -18.87 -8.42
N ARG A 24 1.59 -18.53 -7.12
CA ARG A 24 1.77 -19.47 -6.01
C ARG A 24 0.73 -19.23 -4.91
N ALA A 25 0.56 -20.19 -4.01
CA ALA A 25 -0.31 -19.98 -2.86
C ALA A 25 0.34 -19.00 -1.85
N PRO A 26 -0.44 -18.22 -1.06
CA PRO A 26 0.08 -17.29 -0.05
C PRO A 26 1.00 -17.95 0.99
N GLU A 27 0.75 -19.21 1.32
CA GLU A 27 1.56 -20.00 2.25
C GLU A 27 2.92 -20.42 1.66
N GLN A 28 3.09 -20.28 0.35
CA GLN A 28 4.34 -20.57 -0.37
C GLN A 28 5.17 -19.31 -0.65
N VAL A 29 4.69 -18.14 -0.24
CA VAL A 29 5.46 -16.90 -0.33
C VAL A 29 6.53 -16.92 0.77
N ASP A 30 7.78 -16.73 0.36
CA ASP A 30 8.91 -16.62 1.29
C ASP A 30 8.79 -15.35 2.14
N GLU A 31 9.29 -15.41 3.38
CA GLU A 31 9.31 -14.24 4.27
C GLU A 31 10.28 -13.16 3.77
N HIS A 32 11.35 -13.55 3.09
CA HIS A 32 12.34 -12.62 2.56
C HIS A 32 11.94 -12.14 1.18
N LEU A 33 11.98 -10.82 0.99
CA LEU A 33 11.63 -10.19 -0.28
C LEU A 33 12.87 -9.90 -1.12
N GLY A 34 12.85 -10.34 -2.36
CA GLY A 34 13.75 -9.84 -3.39
C GLY A 34 13.38 -8.42 -3.84
N SER A 35 14.33 -7.70 -4.45
CA SER A 35 14.09 -6.35 -4.97
C SER A 35 12.96 -6.30 -6.00
N LEU A 36 12.87 -7.28 -6.89
CA LEU A 36 11.79 -7.38 -7.89
C LEU A 36 10.43 -7.63 -7.24
N GLU A 37 10.37 -8.49 -6.22
CA GLU A 37 9.13 -8.76 -5.48
C GLU A 37 8.67 -7.51 -4.73
N LEU A 38 9.61 -6.77 -4.13
CA LEU A 38 9.31 -5.50 -3.48
C LEU A 38 8.82 -4.43 -4.48
N THR A 39 9.53 -4.24 -5.59
CA THR A 39 9.10 -3.30 -6.65
C THR A 39 7.72 -3.64 -7.18
N TRP A 40 7.45 -4.93 -7.43
CA TRP A 40 6.14 -5.36 -7.90
C TRP A 40 5.06 -5.14 -6.83
N LEU A 41 5.35 -5.45 -5.56
CA LEU A 41 4.40 -5.26 -4.46
C LEU A 41 4.01 -3.78 -4.30
N ILE A 42 4.97 -2.87 -4.41
CA ILE A 42 4.72 -1.43 -4.36
C ILE A 42 3.78 -1.03 -5.50
N ALA A 43 4.10 -1.42 -6.73
CA ALA A 43 3.28 -1.10 -7.90
C ALA A 43 1.86 -1.69 -7.78
N GLU A 44 1.70 -2.94 -7.34
CA GLU A 44 0.39 -3.56 -7.14
C GLU A 44 -0.42 -2.84 -6.05
N ALA A 45 0.23 -2.42 -4.96
CA ALA A 45 -0.43 -1.67 -3.89
C ALA A 45 -0.90 -0.29 -4.39
N GLU A 46 -0.05 0.46 -5.08
CA GLU A 46 -0.41 1.75 -5.69
C GLU A 46 -1.62 1.62 -6.62
N GLN A 47 -1.60 0.62 -7.52
CA GLN A 47 -2.68 0.35 -8.45
C GLN A 47 -3.98 -0.07 -7.74
N THR A 48 -3.87 -0.86 -6.66
CA THR A 48 -5.03 -1.34 -5.89
C THR A 48 -5.69 -0.22 -5.09
N TYR A 49 -4.90 0.66 -4.47
CA TYR A 49 -5.40 1.74 -3.63
C TYR A 49 -5.60 3.06 -4.39
N GLY A 50 -5.13 3.16 -5.63
CA GLY A 50 -5.23 4.36 -6.46
C GLY A 50 -4.34 5.51 -5.98
N VAL A 51 -3.30 5.22 -5.19
CA VAL A 51 -2.39 6.21 -4.61
C VAL A 51 -0.97 6.06 -5.15
N GLN A 52 -0.11 7.02 -4.83
CA GLN A 52 1.32 6.92 -5.06
C GLN A 52 2.04 6.78 -3.71
N VAL A 53 2.95 5.83 -3.63
CA VAL A 53 3.74 5.53 -2.45
C VAL A 53 5.11 6.16 -2.64
N ASP A 54 5.47 7.07 -1.73
CA ASP A 54 6.77 7.73 -1.76
C ASP A 54 7.71 7.06 -0.74
N LEU A 55 8.53 6.14 -1.24
CA LEU A 55 9.57 5.47 -0.45
C LEU A 55 10.94 5.82 -1.03
N ASP A 56 11.70 6.59 -0.27
CA ASP A 56 13.10 6.88 -0.59
C ASP A 56 13.97 5.62 -0.60
N ASP A 57 15.12 5.70 -1.27
CA ASP A 57 16.09 4.61 -1.40
C ASP A 57 16.49 3.99 -0.04
N GLU A 58 16.60 4.78 1.02
CA GLU A 58 16.91 4.28 2.37
C GLU A 58 15.81 3.37 2.92
N HIS A 59 14.53 3.73 2.70
CA HIS A 59 13.40 2.91 3.12
C HIS A 59 13.29 1.65 2.26
N LEU A 60 13.49 1.77 0.95
CA LEU A 60 13.52 0.63 0.04
C LEU A 60 14.64 -0.36 0.42
N ASP A 61 15.80 0.14 0.82
CA ASP A 61 16.91 -0.71 1.26
C ASP A 61 16.70 -1.32 2.65
N ALA A 62 15.88 -0.71 3.50
CA ALA A 62 15.53 -1.29 4.80
C ALA A 62 14.55 -2.47 4.68
N ILE A 63 13.76 -2.55 3.60
CA ILE A 63 12.75 -3.61 3.41
C ILE A 63 13.43 -4.89 2.93
N ARG A 64 13.46 -5.89 3.81
CA ARG A 64 14.03 -7.23 3.53
C ARG A 64 13.04 -8.36 3.77
N THR A 65 11.94 -8.07 4.44
CA THR A 65 10.91 -9.04 4.81
C THR A 65 9.51 -8.58 4.45
N VAL A 66 8.55 -9.50 4.47
CA VAL A 66 7.13 -9.18 4.28
C VAL A 66 6.65 -8.23 5.37
N ASP A 67 7.07 -8.45 6.62
CA ASP A 67 6.69 -7.57 7.73
C ASP A 67 7.26 -6.15 7.59
N ASP A 68 8.49 -5.99 7.09
CA ASP A 68 9.06 -4.67 6.79
C ASP A 68 8.25 -3.95 5.71
N ALA A 69 7.88 -4.67 4.65
CA ALA A 69 7.06 -4.13 3.57
C ALA A 69 5.68 -3.70 4.08
N VAL A 70 5.04 -4.51 4.95
CA VAL A 70 3.76 -4.19 5.58
C VAL A 70 3.86 -2.93 6.43
N ALA A 71 4.92 -2.77 7.21
CA ALA A 71 5.13 -1.59 8.03
C ALA A 71 5.33 -0.33 7.16
N ALA A 72 6.21 -0.41 6.16
CA ALA A 72 6.54 0.73 5.29
C ALA A 72 5.37 1.14 4.39
N LEU A 73 4.80 0.20 3.64
CA LEU A 73 3.67 0.46 2.75
C LEU A 73 2.43 0.85 3.55
N GLY A 74 2.16 0.20 4.68
CA GLY A 74 1.01 0.53 5.53
C GLY A 74 1.04 1.97 6.04
N ALA A 75 2.22 2.48 6.40
CA ALA A 75 2.39 3.87 6.80
C ALA A 75 2.15 4.84 5.63
N GLN A 76 2.72 4.56 4.46
CA GLN A 76 2.58 5.42 3.27
C GLN A 76 1.16 5.44 2.73
N LEU A 77 0.51 4.28 2.63
CA LEU A 77 -0.88 4.18 2.17
C LEU A 77 -1.83 4.91 3.11
N ALA A 78 -1.64 4.80 4.43
CA ALA A 78 -2.45 5.53 5.40
C ALA A 78 -2.25 7.06 5.26
N ALA A 79 -1.01 7.50 5.06
CA ALA A 79 -0.70 8.92 4.84
C ALA A 79 -1.32 9.45 3.54
N ALA A 80 -1.18 8.71 2.44
CA ALA A 80 -1.69 9.08 1.12
C ALA A 80 -3.22 9.14 1.09
N LEU A 81 -3.90 8.12 1.62
CA LEU A 81 -5.36 8.10 1.70
C LEU A 81 -5.91 9.25 2.56
N ASN A 82 -5.23 9.58 3.66
CA ASN A 82 -5.60 10.75 4.46
C ASN A 82 -5.40 12.07 3.69
N ALA A 83 -4.31 12.20 2.92
CA ALA A 83 -4.07 13.37 2.08
C ALA A 83 -5.13 13.53 0.98
N GLU A 84 -5.56 12.43 0.35
CA GLU A 84 -6.63 12.43 -0.65
C GLU A 84 -7.97 12.91 -0.07
N VAL A 85 -8.34 12.46 1.14
CA VAL A 85 -9.55 12.93 1.83
C VAL A 85 -9.48 14.44 2.07
N LEU A 86 -8.36 14.93 2.61
CA LEU A 86 -8.16 16.36 2.87
C LEU A 86 -8.22 17.20 1.57
N ASN A 87 -7.69 16.65 0.46
CA ASN A 87 -7.77 17.29 -0.86
C ASN A 87 -9.23 17.35 -1.34
N ALA A 88 -10.01 16.27 -1.20
CA ALA A 88 -11.41 16.23 -1.62
C ALA A 88 -12.26 17.26 -0.86
N GLU A 89 -12.06 17.40 0.46
CA GLU A 89 -12.73 18.42 1.28
C GLU A 89 -12.39 19.85 0.84
N ALA A 90 -11.14 20.10 0.45
CA ALA A 90 -10.72 21.40 -0.05
C ALA A 90 -11.35 21.74 -1.43
N GLN A 91 -11.57 20.73 -2.28
CA GLN A 91 -12.17 20.92 -3.61
C GLN A 91 -13.70 21.10 -3.57
N ASP A 92 -14.39 20.45 -2.62
CA ASP A 92 -15.85 20.60 -2.45
C ASP A 92 -16.24 22.00 -1.96
N GLY A 93 -15.44 22.60 -1.07
CA GLY A 93 -15.67 23.96 -0.56
C GLY A 93 -15.50 25.08 -1.60
N ALA A 94 -14.83 24.83 -2.72
CA ALA A 94 -14.60 25.82 -3.78
C ALA A 94 -15.75 25.94 -4.79
N GLY A 95 -16.72 25.01 -4.78
CA GLY A 95 -17.79 24.92 -5.78
C GLY A 95 -19.02 25.82 -5.55
N VAL A 96 -19.15 26.47 -4.39
CA VAL A 96 -20.39 27.21 -4.02
C VAL A 96 -20.36 28.72 -4.34
N ALA A 97 -19.32 29.21 -5.03
CA ALA A 97 -19.17 30.64 -5.36
C ALA A 97 -19.18 30.90 -6.88
N ALA A 98 -20.36 30.88 -7.49
CA ALA A 98 -20.65 31.58 -8.74
C ALA A 98 -22.16 31.96 -8.79
N PRO A 99 -22.53 33.10 -9.41
CA PRO A 99 -23.66 33.96 -9.03
C PRO A 99 -25.06 33.46 -9.42
#